data_AF-A0A1G9Z3I5-F1
#
_entry.id   AF-A0A1G9Z3I5-F1
#
_cell.length_a   1.000
_cell.length_b   1.000
_cell.length_c   1.000
_cell.angle_alpha   90.00
_cell.angle_beta   90.00
_cell.angle_gamma   90.00
#
_symmetry.space_group_name_H-M   'P 1'
#
loop_
_entity.id
_entity.type
_entity.pdbx_description
1 polymer ?
#
loop_
_entity_poly.entity_id
_entity_poly.type
_entity_poly.pdbx_seq_one_letter_code
_entity_poly.pdbx_strand_id
1 'polypeptide(L)' 'MTGTPAGNPVEGWLRCGPVAARHTVVAGRFVVEDGVPVHPGLDDQLTVRRRVSARTQAAV' A
#
# COMPACT_ATOMS: atom_id res chain seq x y z
N MET A 1 -14.50 -30.99 -5.28
CA MET A 1 -14.79 -29.75 -4.52
C MET A 1 -14.78 -30.11 -3.04
N THR A 2 -13.59 -30.34 -2.50
CA THR A 2 -13.38 -30.83 -1.13
C THR A 2 -12.32 -29.93 -0.51
N GLY A 3 -12.79 -29.06 0.40
CA GLY A 3 -11.98 -28.05 1.06
C GLY A 3 -11.03 -28.67 2.08
N THR A 4 -9.75 -28.65 1.79
CA THR A 4 -8.74 -28.53 2.83
C THR A 4 -8.79 -27.07 3.29
N PRO A 5 -9.01 -26.74 4.56
CA PRO A 5 -8.87 -25.35 4.97
C PRO A 5 -7.39 -25.03 4.86
N ALA A 6 -7.03 -24.21 3.85
CA ALA A 6 -5.84 -23.39 3.97
C ALA A 6 -5.89 -22.78 5.38
N GLY A 7 -4.81 -22.92 6.15
CA GLY A 7 -4.79 -22.59 7.57
C GLY A 7 -5.40 -21.21 7.86
N ASN A 8 -5.87 -21.02 9.10
CA ASN A 8 -6.60 -19.83 9.56
C ASN A 8 -6.13 -18.55 8.82
N PRO A 9 -6.98 -17.90 8.01
CA PRO A 9 -6.57 -16.78 7.17
C PRO A 9 -6.07 -15.60 7.98
N VAL A 10 -6.54 -15.43 9.23
CA VAL A 10 -6.03 -14.40 10.15
C VAL A 10 -4.58 -14.70 10.54
N GLU A 11 -4.29 -15.94 10.93
CA GLU A 11 -2.94 -16.36 11.28
C GLU A 11 -1.98 -16.27 10.08
N GLY A 12 -2.45 -16.68 8.90
CA GLY A 12 -1.71 -16.54 7.65
C GLY A 12 -1.40 -15.07 7.32
N TRP A 13 -2.36 -14.18 7.55
CA TRP A 13 -2.17 -12.74 7.35
C TRP A 13 -1.14 -12.16 8.33
N LEU A 14 -1.15 -12.56 9.59
CA LEU A 14 -0.20 -12.05 10.59
C LEU A 14 1.23 -12.54 10.34
N ARG A 15 1.40 -13.78 9.87
CA ARG A 15 2.73 -14.36 9.64
C ARG A 15 3.35 -13.93 8.31
N CYS A 16 2.54 -13.96 7.26
CA CYS A 16 3.04 -13.78 5.90
C CYS A 16 2.73 -12.39 5.36
N GLY A 17 1.65 -11.77 5.83
CA GLY A 17 1.18 -10.47 5.36
C GLY A 17 0.85 -10.44 3.86
N PRO A 18 0.11 -9.43 3.39
CA PRO A 18 0.09 -9.09 1.99
C PRO A 18 1.36 -8.28 1.64
N VAL A 19 1.92 -8.50 0.45
CA VAL A 19 3.05 -7.70 -0.05
C VAL A 19 2.65 -6.23 -0.26
N ALA A 20 1.38 -5.99 -0.58
CA ALA A 20 0.78 -4.67 -0.72
C ALA A 20 -0.71 -4.70 -0.36
N ALA A 21 -1.25 -3.56 0.09
CA ALA A 21 -2.69 -3.40 0.26
C ALA A 21 -3.40 -3.46 -1.09
N ARG A 22 -4.50 -4.22 -1.18
CA ARG A 22 -5.32 -4.29 -2.39
C ARG A 22 -6.40 -3.22 -2.43
N HIS A 23 -7.09 -2.99 -1.31
CA HIS A 23 -8.08 -1.94 -1.16
C HIS A 23 -7.90 -1.26 0.20
N THR A 24 -7.82 0.06 0.20
CA THR A 24 -7.73 0.87 1.41
C THR A 24 -8.71 2.02 1.31
N VAL A 25 -9.54 2.19 2.33
CA VAL A 25 -10.59 3.21 2.39
C VAL A 25 -10.36 4.10 3.61
N VAL A 26 -10.42 5.41 3.41
CA VAL A 26 -10.33 6.42 4.48
C VAL A 26 -11.53 7.34 4.37
N ALA A 27 -12.28 7.49 5.47
CA ALA A 27 -13.50 8.31 5.52
C ALA A 27 -14.48 8.01 4.36
N GLY A 28 -14.65 6.72 4.02
CA GLY A 28 -15.54 6.27 2.95
C GLY A 28 -15.02 6.48 1.52
N ARG A 29 -13.77 6.90 1.34
CA ARG A 29 -13.14 7.11 0.02
C ARG A 29 -11.98 6.16 -0.19
N PHE A 30 -11.87 5.56 -1.39
CA PHE A 30 -10.69 4.77 -1.74
C PHE A 30 -9.44 5.66 -1.79
N VAL A 31 -8.38 5.17 -1.17
CA VAL A 31 -7.01 5.68 -1.33
C VAL A 31 -6.12 4.65 -2.02
N VAL A 32 -6.51 3.37 -1.99
CA VAL A 32 -5.98 2.29 -2.84
C VAL A 32 -7.15 1.48 -3.38
N GLU A 33 -7.16 1.21 -4.69
CA GLU A 33 -8.16 0.41 -5.41
C GLU A 33 -7.45 -0.57 -6.34
N ASP A 34 -7.80 -1.85 -6.29
CA ASP A 34 -7.14 -2.94 -7.04
C ASP A 34 -5.59 -2.95 -6.96
N GLY A 35 -5.05 -2.59 -5.80
CA GLY A 35 -3.61 -2.51 -5.54
C GLY A 35 -2.93 -1.27 -6.09
N VAL A 36 -3.70 -0.34 -6.67
CA VAL A 36 -3.22 0.92 -7.23
C VAL A 36 -3.58 2.06 -6.27
N PRO A 37 -2.63 2.90 -5.83
CA PRO A 37 -2.95 4.11 -5.10
C PRO A 37 -3.77 5.08 -5.98
N VAL A 38 -4.94 5.51 -5.50
CA VAL A 38 -5.90 6.34 -6.28
C VAL A 38 -6.14 7.73 -5.70
N HIS A 39 -5.39 8.14 -4.68
CA HIS A 39 -5.56 9.46 -4.08
C HIS A 39 -5.19 10.58 -5.09
N PRO A 40 -6.06 11.59 -5.32
CA PRO A 40 -5.84 12.62 -6.35
C PRO A 40 -4.53 13.41 -6.22
N GLY A 41 -4.07 13.62 -4.98
CA GLY A 41 -2.80 14.33 -4.70
C GLY A 41 -1.54 13.46 -4.73
N LEU A 42 -1.59 12.24 -5.25
CA LEU A 42 -0.45 11.31 -5.23
C LEU A 42 0.76 11.86 -5.98
N ASP A 43 0.57 12.34 -7.20
CA ASP A 43 1.67 12.81 -8.06
C ASP A 43 2.37 14.05 -7.49
N ASP A 44 1.61 14.96 -6.88
CA ASP A 44 2.14 16.12 -6.18
C ASP A 44 3.05 15.68 -5.03
N GLN A 45 2.59 14.74 -4.20
CA GLN A 45 3.37 14.24 -3.07
C GLN A 45 4.62 13.47 -3.51
N LEU A 46 4.52 12.67 -4.58
CA LEU A 46 5.69 12.00 -5.16
C LEU A 46 6.71 13.00 -5.71
N THR A 47 6.25 14.11 -6.28
CA THR A 47 7.12 15.18 -6.78
C THR A 47 7.82 15.92 -5.65
N VAL A 48 7.09 16.28 -4.59
CA VAL A 48 7.67 16.87 -3.37
C VAL A 48 8.71 15.93 -2.77
N ARG A 49 8.38 14.64 -2.63
CA ARG A 49 9.29 13.62 -2.08
C ARG A 49 10.57 13.52 -2.91
N ARG A 50 10.48 13.40 -4.24
CA ARG A 50 11.66 13.35 -5.13
C ARG A 50 12.57 14.56 -4.94
N ARG A 51 11.99 15.76 -4.94
CA ARG A 51 12.72 17.02 -4.77
C ARG A 51 13.45 17.09 -3.43
N VAL A 52 12.78 16.70 -2.34
CA VAL A 52 13.38 16.73 -1.00
C VAL A 52 14.47 15.67 -0.86
N SER A 53 14.21 14.43 -1.31
CA SER A 53 15.20 13.36 -1.26
C SER A 53 16.47 13.68 -2.04
N ALA A 54 16.34 14.28 -3.24
CA ALA A 54 17.50 14.68 -4.03
C ALA A 54 18.40 15.69 -3.29
N ARG A 55 17.80 16.64 -2.57
CA ARG A 55 18.57 17.60 -1.76
C ARG A 55 19.27 16.96 -0.58
N THR A 56 18.57 16.07 0.13
CA THR A 56 19.16 15.37 1.27
C THR A 56 20.32 14.48 0.83
N GLN A 57 20.18 13.75 -0.28
CA GLN A 57 21.20 12.84 -0.79
C GLN A 57 22.42 13.58 -1.35
N ALA A 58 22.25 14.79 -1.90
CA ALA A 58 23.36 15.61 -2.38
C ALA A 58 24.16 16.30 -1.25
N ALA A 59 23.62 16.30 -0.01
CA ALA A 59 24.24 16.92 1.15
C ALA A 59 25.08 15.93 1.99
N VAL A 60 25.21 14.67 1.54
CA VAL A 60 26.00 13.60 2.18
C VAL A 60 27.23 13.31 1.35
#